data_AF-A0A0M3I8T7-F1
#
_entry.id   AF-A0A0M3I8T7-F1
#
_cell.length_a   1.000
_cell.length_b   1.000
_cell.length_c   1.000
_cell.angle_alpha   90.00
_cell.angle_beta   90.00
_cell.angle_gamma   90.00
#
_symmetry.space_group_name_H-M   'P 1'
#
loop_
_entity.id
_entity.type
_entity.pdbx_description
1 polymer ?
#
loop_
_entity_poly.entity_id
_entity_poly.type
_entity_poly.pdbx_seq_one_letter_code
_entity_poly.pdbx_strand_id
1 'polypeptide(L)'
;MCGIWALLGEQFTQEHERQFLKISGRGPDLSVLANVHPNVWLGFHRLAIVEPGNAASEQPIVYEKLSVICNGEIYNHRELKARSGLNGIRNGASDCAAIVHAFVIFNGDLRRVCASLDGVFAFIITDNKFIYIGRDPIGIRPLFYGFTSSEEFLIGSELKSIEKLCDRAFIFPPGCCARIPITPRITNIDIHRYYVIPSLADRIIPMNITQSLIRQTLICAVQKRLMGNRQFGFMLSGGLDSSLIAAIASRFLIEQRPIAFSVGFEDSPDIENARAVAKHLDIEHRILIITPEECIKIVPEVIYALETFEPLIVRCGVAHYLLCKHIAATSDVKVLLSGEGADELFGSYAYMQRAPSPTYLHREIVRRLRLLHHYDVLRCDRATSCHGLEIRVPFLDKKFVDLVVRLPPTYKLMPGKLEKYALRSAFEGWLPDEVLWRSKEGFSEALGKIDLGDIINDHVNKMISDEQFDERHRLFPQKTPDSKEELWYRMLFEGIFDIFKIDSTLHTKVYQTAAWQNAEEKENLPLSETNQNAVRLRRRSTGSSTLIGIA
;
A
#
# COMPACT_ATOMS: atom_id res chain seq x y z
N MET A 1 -2.48 4.05 11.65
CA MET A 1 -3.21 2.81 11.25
C MET A 1 -3.06 1.82 12.37
N CYS A 2 -4.06 1.03 12.76
CA CYS A 2 -3.84 0.07 13.85
C CYS A 2 -2.74 -0.98 13.57
N GLY A 3 -2.22 -1.60 14.62
CA GLY A 3 -1.33 -2.76 14.57
C GLY A 3 -2.01 -3.98 15.16
N ILE A 4 -2.03 -5.09 14.43
CA ILE A 4 -2.51 -6.40 14.92
C ILE A 4 -1.35 -7.39 15.05
N TRP A 5 -1.43 -8.21 16.09
CA TRP A 5 -0.49 -9.29 16.39
C TRP A 5 -1.25 -10.48 16.99
N ALA A 6 -0.80 -11.70 16.73
CA ALA A 6 -1.35 -12.88 17.39
C ALA A 6 -0.29 -13.96 17.58
N LEU A 7 -0.46 -14.74 18.65
CA LEU A 7 0.31 -15.94 18.95
C LEU A 7 -0.64 -17.09 19.23
N LEU A 8 -0.38 -18.21 18.59
CA LEU A 8 -0.91 -19.52 18.93
C LEU A 8 0.26 -20.36 19.42
N GLY A 9 0.31 -20.59 20.72
CA GLY A 9 1.43 -21.23 21.39
C GLY A 9 1.19 -21.36 22.89
N GLU A 10 1.83 -22.34 23.52
CA GLU A 10 1.53 -22.73 24.90
C GLU A 10 1.92 -21.67 25.94
N GLN A 11 2.96 -20.86 25.69
CA GLN A 11 3.42 -19.86 26.65
C GLN A 11 3.79 -18.52 26.02
N PHE A 12 3.09 -17.47 26.45
CA PHE A 12 3.48 -16.10 26.19
C PHE A 12 4.74 -15.74 27.00
N THR A 13 5.65 -14.97 26.42
CA THR A 13 6.95 -14.61 27.03
C THR A 13 7.22 -13.12 26.91
N GLN A 14 8.19 -12.61 27.68
CA GLN A 14 8.60 -11.20 27.58
C GLN A 14 9.16 -10.84 26.20
N GLU A 15 9.78 -11.81 25.50
CA GLU A 15 10.26 -11.59 24.13
C GLU A 15 9.09 -11.39 23.17
N HIS A 16 7.99 -12.15 23.32
CA HIS A 16 6.76 -11.92 22.57
C HIS A 16 6.22 -10.50 22.76
N GLU A 17 6.17 -10.02 24.01
CA GLU A 17 5.76 -8.65 24.33
C GLU A 17 6.66 -7.62 23.66
N ARG A 18 7.99 -7.80 23.74
CA ARG A 18 8.97 -6.90 23.12
C ARG A 18 8.78 -6.83 21.61
N GLN A 19 8.49 -7.94 20.94
CA GLN A 19 8.23 -7.95 19.50
C GLN A 19 6.89 -7.32 19.14
N PHE A 20 5.85 -7.58 19.92
CA PHE A 20 4.55 -6.90 19.78
C PHE A 20 4.71 -5.38 19.86
N LEU A 21 5.45 -4.85 20.84
CA LEU A 21 5.65 -3.41 21.03
C LEU A 21 6.39 -2.70 19.88
N LYS A 22 7.12 -3.42 19.02
CA LYS A 22 7.82 -2.83 17.86
C LYS A 22 6.87 -2.20 16.83
N ILE A 23 5.60 -2.58 16.83
CA ILE A 23 4.58 -2.03 15.94
C ILE A 23 3.64 -1.05 16.65
N SER A 24 3.98 -0.60 17.86
CA SER A 24 3.20 0.39 18.63
C SER A 24 3.04 1.74 17.91
N GLY A 25 4.03 2.13 17.09
CA GLY A 25 3.97 3.35 16.28
C GLY A 25 2.75 3.40 15.35
N ARG A 26 2.24 2.23 14.92
CA ARG A 26 0.99 2.08 14.16
C ARG A 26 -0.21 2.68 14.93
N GLY A 27 -0.37 2.26 16.17
CA GLY A 27 -1.51 2.61 17.02
C GLY A 27 -1.06 3.16 18.38
N PRO A 28 -0.71 4.45 18.45
CA PRO A 28 -0.17 5.05 19.66
C PRO A 28 -1.21 5.30 20.77
N ASP A 29 -2.52 5.21 20.48
CA ASP A 29 -3.56 5.67 21.41
C ASP A 29 -3.87 4.65 22.51
N LEU A 30 -3.75 3.35 22.20
CA LEU A 30 -4.03 2.26 23.14
C LEU A 30 -3.30 0.99 22.70
N SER A 31 -2.75 0.26 23.67
CA SER A 31 -2.20 -1.08 23.44
C SER A 31 -2.94 -2.10 24.30
N VAL A 32 -3.44 -3.15 23.68
CA VAL A 32 -4.13 -4.25 24.35
C VAL A 32 -3.45 -5.55 23.98
N LEU A 33 -3.14 -6.36 24.98
CA LEU A 33 -2.69 -7.73 24.79
C LEU A 33 -3.58 -8.62 25.65
N ALA A 34 -4.29 -9.54 25.02
CA ALA A 34 -5.31 -10.35 25.68
C ALA A 34 -5.14 -11.84 25.36
N ASN A 35 -5.15 -12.67 26.40
CA ASN A 35 -5.36 -14.10 26.25
C ASN A 35 -6.87 -14.34 26.05
N VAL A 36 -7.26 -14.74 24.84
CA VAL A 36 -8.69 -14.84 24.47
C VAL A 36 -9.20 -16.28 24.54
N HIS A 37 -8.31 -17.25 24.33
CA HIS A 37 -8.56 -18.69 24.48
C HIS A 37 -7.29 -19.37 25.00
N PRO A 38 -7.37 -20.62 25.49
CA PRO A 38 -6.18 -21.40 25.82
C PRO A 38 -5.18 -21.37 24.65
N ASN A 39 -3.94 -20.97 24.95
CA ASN A 39 -2.84 -20.87 23.98
C ASN A 39 -3.06 -19.86 22.84
N VAL A 40 -4.05 -18.96 22.92
CA VAL A 40 -4.28 -17.91 21.90
C VAL A 40 -4.21 -16.53 22.52
N TRP A 41 -3.25 -15.75 22.05
CA TRP A 41 -3.06 -14.36 22.42
C TRP A 41 -3.32 -13.44 21.23
N LEU A 42 -4.08 -12.37 21.47
CA LEU A 42 -4.33 -11.31 20.51
C LEU A 42 -3.74 -10.00 21.04
N GLY A 43 -2.92 -9.35 20.23
CA GLY A 43 -2.33 -8.04 20.46
C GLY A 43 -2.90 -7.00 19.50
N PHE A 44 -3.20 -5.82 20.02
CA PHE A 44 -3.76 -4.71 19.27
C PHE A 44 -3.18 -3.37 19.71
N HIS A 45 -2.66 -2.61 18.76
CA HIS A 45 -2.30 -1.20 18.90
C HIS A 45 -3.33 -0.36 18.15
N ARG A 46 -4.03 0.53 18.85
CA ARG A 46 -5.13 1.32 18.31
C ARG A 46 -4.65 2.69 17.83
N LEU A 47 -5.03 3.05 16.61
CA LEU A 47 -5.19 4.44 16.20
C LEU A 47 -6.70 4.72 16.13
N ALA A 48 -7.20 5.61 16.97
CA ALA A 48 -8.62 5.94 17.07
C ALA A 48 -9.02 6.92 15.95
N ILE A 49 -9.61 6.39 14.88
CA ILE A 49 -10.10 7.18 13.72
C ILE A 49 -11.61 7.37 13.73
N VAL A 50 -12.35 6.30 14.00
CA VAL A 50 -13.80 6.31 14.16
C VAL A 50 -14.09 6.22 15.66
N GLU A 51 -14.46 7.34 16.29
CA GLU A 51 -14.93 7.36 17.68
C GLU A 51 -16.46 7.51 17.69
N PRO A 52 -17.22 6.44 17.99
CA PRO A 52 -18.68 6.50 18.05
C PRO A 52 -19.12 7.03 19.41
N GLY A 53 -18.91 8.32 19.69
CA GLY A 53 -19.23 8.93 21.00
C GLY A 53 -18.56 8.20 22.17
N ASN A 54 -19.09 8.36 23.38
CA ASN A 54 -18.54 7.80 24.65
C ASN A 54 -18.50 6.25 24.73
N ALA A 55 -18.62 5.51 23.63
CA ALA A 55 -18.61 4.05 23.61
C ALA A 55 -17.20 3.48 23.39
N ALA A 56 -16.82 2.47 24.18
CA ALA A 56 -15.56 1.75 24.02
C ALA A 56 -15.47 1.11 22.61
N SER A 57 -14.38 1.40 21.89
CA SER A 57 -14.06 0.79 20.59
C SER A 57 -12.69 0.10 20.61
N GLU A 58 -12.33 -0.44 21.78
CA GLU A 58 -11.11 -1.21 21.98
C GLU A 58 -11.18 -2.55 21.23
N GLN A 59 -10.04 -3.15 20.91
CA GLN A 59 -10.01 -4.51 20.35
C GLN A 59 -9.15 -5.40 21.25
N PRO A 60 -9.53 -6.68 21.48
CA PRO A 60 -10.48 -7.46 20.68
C PRO A 60 -11.96 -7.07 20.81
N ILE A 61 -12.67 -7.07 19.68
CA ILE A 61 -14.14 -7.01 19.62
C ILE A 61 -14.66 -8.40 19.94
N VAL A 62 -15.61 -8.51 20.87
CA VAL A 62 -16.03 -9.82 21.40
C VAL A 62 -17.53 -10.02 21.25
N TYR A 63 -17.90 -11.19 20.71
CA TYR A 63 -19.28 -11.65 20.61
C TYR A 63 -19.34 -13.15 20.92
N GLU A 64 -20.02 -13.53 22.00
CA GLU A 64 -20.03 -14.90 22.52
C GLU A 64 -18.60 -15.47 22.66
N LYS A 65 -18.25 -16.47 21.85
CA LYS A 65 -16.91 -17.10 21.83
C LYS A 65 -15.98 -16.48 20.79
N LEU A 66 -16.43 -15.53 19.97
CA LEU A 66 -15.63 -14.89 18.94
C LEU A 66 -14.86 -13.72 19.53
N SER A 67 -13.57 -13.67 19.24
CA SER A 67 -12.71 -12.51 19.46
C SER A 67 -12.10 -12.03 18.14
N VAL A 68 -12.21 -10.74 17.85
CA VAL A 68 -11.78 -10.15 16.57
C VAL A 68 -10.83 -8.99 16.80
N ILE A 69 -9.69 -9.01 16.11
CA ILE A 69 -8.83 -7.84 15.91
C ILE A 69 -8.71 -7.53 14.42
N CYS A 70 -8.67 -6.26 14.07
CA CYS A 70 -8.61 -5.77 12.71
C CYS A 70 -7.83 -4.45 12.62
N ASN A 71 -6.83 -4.45 11.75
CA ASN A 71 -6.23 -3.25 11.20
C ASN A 71 -6.93 -2.94 9.88
N GLY A 72 -7.86 -1.99 9.87
CA GLY A 72 -8.65 -1.70 8.69
C GLY A 72 -9.78 -0.70 8.89
N GLU A 73 -10.49 -0.45 7.81
CA GLU A 73 -11.69 0.39 7.70
C GLU A 73 -12.71 -0.35 6.83
N ILE A 74 -13.89 -0.62 7.38
CA ILE A 74 -15.00 -1.29 6.69
C ILE A 74 -16.07 -0.26 6.31
N TYR A 75 -16.00 0.25 5.09
CA TYR A 75 -16.83 1.36 4.63
C TYR A 75 -18.33 1.01 4.54
N ASN A 76 -18.68 -0.27 4.32
CA ASN A 76 -20.07 -0.74 4.35
C ASN A 76 -20.52 -1.26 5.72
N HIS A 77 -19.85 -0.90 6.82
CA HIS A 77 -20.16 -1.43 8.15
C HIS A 77 -21.63 -1.23 8.56
N ARG A 78 -22.24 -0.08 8.24
CA ARG A 78 -23.64 0.22 8.61
C ARG A 78 -24.63 -0.77 7.99
N GLU A 79 -24.41 -1.14 6.73
CA GLU A 79 -25.22 -2.12 6.01
C GLU A 79 -25.15 -3.50 6.68
N LEU A 80 -23.92 -3.97 6.97
CA LEU A 80 -23.69 -5.29 7.58
C LEU A 80 -24.26 -5.37 9.01
N LYS A 81 -24.08 -4.31 9.80
CA LYS A 81 -24.65 -4.18 11.14
C LYS A 81 -26.19 -4.28 11.09
N ALA A 82 -26.82 -3.48 10.22
CA ALA A 82 -28.27 -3.48 10.07
C ALA A 82 -28.82 -4.84 9.58
N ARG A 83 -28.14 -5.49 8.62
CA ARG A 83 -28.59 -6.74 8.01
C ARG A 83 -28.59 -7.93 8.98
N SER A 84 -27.63 -8.00 9.88
CA SER A 84 -27.54 -9.10 10.86
C SER A 84 -28.43 -8.90 12.09
N GLY A 85 -28.69 -7.65 12.49
CA GLY A 85 -29.48 -7.33 13.69
C GLY A 85 -28.86 -7.80 15.02
N LEU A 86 -27.58 -8.17 15.03
CA LEU A 86 -26.91 -8.66 16.24
C LEU A 86 -26.76 -7.56 17.28
N ASN A 87 -27.07 -7.92 18.53
CA ASN A 87 -26.87 -7.09 19.71
C ASN A 87 -25.87 -7.77 20.66
N GLY A 88 -25.37 -7.03 21.67
CA GLY A 88 -24.51 -7.60 22.71
C GLY A 88 -23.03 -7.79 22.31
N ILE A 89 -22.58 -7.18 21.22
CA ILE A 89 -21.16 -7.18 20.83
C ILE A 89 -20.40 -6.19 21.73
N ARG A 90 -19.47 -6.71 22.54
CA ARG A 90 -18.57 -5.88 23.33
C ARG A 90 -17.57 -5.19 22.39
N ASN A 91 -17.38 -3.89 22.60
CA ASN A 91 -16.63 -3.01 21.70
C ASN A 91 -17.20 -2.95 20.27
N GLY A 92 -18.50 -3.25 20.10
CA GLY A 92 -19.18 -3.30 18.81
C GLY A 92 -19.38 -1.95 18.10
N ALA A 93 -18.94 -0.86 18.70
CA ALA A 93 -19.10 0.49 18.17
C ALA A 93 -18.24 0.72 16.91
N SER A 94 -17.03 0.14 16.88
CA SER A 94 -16.10 0.21 15.72
C SER A 94 -16.74 -0.32 14.44
N ASP A 95 -16.41 0.28 13.30
CA ASP A 95 -16.73 -0.22 11.96
C ASP A 95 -16.27 -1.67 11.76
N CYS A 96 -15.10 -2.04 12.29
CA CYS A 96 -14.55 -3.41 12.27
C CYS A 96 -15.44 -4.46 12.94
N ALA A 97 -16.39 -4.05 13.80
CA ALA A 97 -17.38 -4.99 14.34
C ALA A 97 -18.25 -5.61 13.22
N ALA A 98 -18.36 -4.96 12.06
CA ALA A 98 -19.01 -5.50 10.87
C ALA A 98 -18.44 -6.86 10.41
N ILE A 99 -17.19 -7.18 10.78
CA ILE A 99 -16.60 -8.48 10.52
C ILE A 99 -17.34 -9.57 11.31
N VAL A 100 -17.70 -9.35 12.57
CA VAL A 100 -18.54 -10.26 13.38
C VAL A 100 -19.91 -10.43 12.74
N HIS A 101 -20.54 -9.31 12.35
CA HIS A 101 -21.84 -9.33 11.70
C HIS A 101 -21.82 -10.12 10.39
N ALA A 102 -20.81 -9.91 9.53
CA ALA A 102 -20.62 -10.67 8.31
C ALA A 102 -20.36 -12.16 8.60
N PHE A 103 -19.54 -12.48 9.61
CA PHE A 103 -19.25 -13.85 10.01
C PHE A 103 -20.52 -14.62 10.37
N VAL A 104 -21.44 -14.00 11.10
CA VAL A 104 -22.74 -14.60 11.43
C VAL A 104 -23.68 -14.67 10.22
N ILE A 105 -23.79 -13.61 9.41
CA ILE A 105 -24.65 -13.61 8.20
C ILE A 105 -24.31 -14.77 7.26
N PHE A 106 -23.03 -15.09 7.12
CA PHE A 106 -22.55 -16.14 6.23
C PHE A 106 -22.24 -17.46 6.93
N ASN A 107 -22.70 -17.66 8.17
CA ASN A 107 -22.51 -18.89 8.94
C ASN A 107 -21.05 -19.38 8.98
N GLY A 108 -20.10 -18.44 9.12
CA GLY A 108 -18.66 -18.73 9.16
C GLY A 108 -18.02 -19.07 7.81
N ASP A 109 -18.71 -18.94 6.66
CA ASP A 109 -18.09 -19.06 5.33
C ASP A 109 -17.16 -17.86 5.08
N LEU A 110 -15.90 -18.04 5.46
CA LEU A 110 -14.89 -16.99 5.46
C LEU A 110 -14.67 -16.35 4.08
N ARG A 111 -14.84 -17.12 2.98
CA ARG A 111 -14.73 -16.56 1.63
C ARG A 111 -15.85 -15.56 1.35
N ARG A 112 -17.08 -15.89 1.73
CA ARG A 112 -18.23 -14.98 1.60
C ARG A 112 -18.14 -13.80 2.54
N VAL A 113 -17.66 -14.02 3.78
CA VAL A 113 -17.37 -12.95 4.74
C VAL A 113 -16.43 -11.94 4.11
N CYS A 114 -15.23 -12.35 3.69
CA CYS A 114 -14.25 -11.43 3.12
C CYS A 114 -14.74 -10.77 1.82
N ALA A 115 -15.46 -11.51 0.97
CA ALA A 115 -16.01 -10.96 -0.27
C ALA A 115 -17.09 -9.87 -0.05
N SER A 116 -17.79 -9.92 1.09
CA SER A 116 -18.84 -8.97 1.47
C SER A 116 -18.33 -7.65 2.08
N LEU A 117 -17.08 -7.63 2.55
CA LEU A 117 -16.48 -6.45 3.15
C LEU A 117 -16.06 -5.46 2.05
N ASP A 118 -16.62 -4.25 2.08
CA ASP A 118 -16.17 -3.13 1.27
C ASP A 118 -15.24 -2.27 2.11
N GLY A 119 -13.94 -2.53 2.02
CA GLY A 119 -12.97 -1.96 2.94
C GLY A 119 -11.53 -2.30 2.61
N VAL A 120 -10.64 -1.78 3.45
CA VAL A 120 -9.22 -2.16 3.50
C VAL A 120 -8.98 -2.76 4.88
N PHE A 121 -8.41 -3.96 4.95
CA PHE A 121 -8.40 -4.72 6.19
C PHE A 121 -7.34 -5.82 6.18
N ALA A 122 -6.74 -6.02 7.34
CA ALA A 122 -6.19 -7.28 7.77
C ALA A 122 -6.86 -7.61 9.11
N PHE A 123 -7.45 -8.80 9.24
CA PHE A 123 -8.13 -9.19 10.46
C PHE A 123 -7.80 -10.61 10.89
N ILE A 124 -7.97 -10.85 12.18
CA ILE A 124 -7.89 -12.15 12.83
C ILE A 124 -9.16 -12.30 13.67
N ILE A 125 -9.94 -13.34 13.39
CA ILE A 125 -11.06 -13.81 14.22
C ILE A 125 -10.61 -15.12 14.85
N THR A 126 -10.96 -15.35 16.11
CA THR A 126 -10.74 -16.64 16.75
C THR A 126 -11.98 -17.06 17.53
N ASP A 127 -12.24 -18.37 17.54
CA ASP A 127 -13.11 -19.03 18.50
C ASP A 127 -12.30 -20.07 19.28
N ASN A 128 -12.97 -20.98 20.01
CA ASN A 128 -12.29 -22.00 20.79
C ASN A 128 -11.70 -23.18 19.97
N LYS A 129 -11.85 -23.16 18.64
CA LYS A 129 -11.46 -24.25 17.73
C LYS A 129 -10.61 -23.78 16.56
N PHE A 130 -10.80 -22.57 16.08
CA PHE A 130 -10.23 -22.07 14.84
C PHE A 130 -9.80 -20.62 14.95
N ILE A 131 -8.74 -20.31 14.20
CA ILE A 131 -8.39 -18.95 13.81
C ILE A 131 -8.76 -18.74 12.36
N TYR A 132 -9.35 -17.60 12.07
CA TYR A 132 -9.75 -17.16 10.76
C TYR A 132 -9.00 -15.87 10.44
N ILE A 133 -8.34 -15.85 9.28
CA ILE A 133 -7.53 -14.72 8.82
C ILE A 133 -8.13 -14.22 7.52
N GLY A 134 -8.24 -12.90 7.36
CA GLY A 134 -8.62 -12.28 6.10
C GLY A 134 -7.78 -11.06 5.80
N ARG A 135 -7.38 -10.89 4.53
CA ARG A 135 -6.67 -9.70 4.03
C ARG A 135 -7.38 -9.13 2.81
N ASP A 136 -7.43 -7.81 2.71
CA ASP A 136 -8.19 -7.09 1.68
C ASP A 136 -7.76 -7.42 0.23
N PRO A 137 -8.62 -7.11 -0.76
CA PRO A 137 -8.43 -7.51 -2.16
C PRO A 137 -7.07 -7.19 -2.79
N ILE A 138 -6.49 -6.04 -2.45
CA ILE A 138 -5.25 -5.52 -3.08
C ILE A 138 -4.05 -5.62 -2.12
N GLY A 139 -4.31 -5.81 -0.82
CA GLY A 139 -3.28 -5.91 0.20
C GLY A 139 -2.88 -4.55 0.77
N ILE A 140 -3.83 -3.61 0.82
CA ILE A 140 -3.64 -2.25 1.35
C ILE A 140 -3.18 -2.30 2.80
N ARG A 141 -3.80 -3.16 3.61
CA ARG A 141 -3.35 -3.42 4.98
C ARG A 141 -2.39 -4.60 4.99
N PRO A 142 -1.26 -4.49 5.69
CA PRO A 142 -0.26 -5.54 5.72
C PRO A 142 -0.61 -6.65 6.69
N LEU A 143 -0.11 -7.84 6.39
CA LEU A 143 -0.18 -8.98 7.29
C LEU A 143 0.91 -9.98 6.93
N PHE A 144 1.61 -10.45 7.94
CA PHE A 144 2.62 -11.48 7.87
C PHE A 144 2.29 -12.59 8.85
N TYR A 145 2.79 -13.79 8.57
CA TYR A 145 2.72 -14.92 9.48
C TYR A 145 4.04 -15.69 9.48
N GLY A 146 4.30 -16.44 10.53
CA GLY A 146 5.50 -17.25 10.64
C GLY A 146 5.32 -18.43 11.60
N PHE A 147 6.27 -19.36 11.51
CA PHE A 147 6.32 -20.56 12.34
C PHE A 147 7.62 -20.57 13.15
N THR A 148 7.55 -20.97 14.41
CA THR A 148 8.72 -21.17 15.27
C THR A 148 9.18 -22.63 15.24
N SER A 149 10.40 -22.91 15.70
CA SER A 149 10.92 -24.27 15.84
C SER A 149 10.17 -25.08 16.91
N SER A 150 9.50 -24.41 17.84
CA SER A 150 8.56 -24.95 18.81
C SER A 150 7.14 -25.11 18.27
N GLU A 151 6.94 -24.97 16.95
CA GLU A 151 5.64 -25.11 16.24
C GLU A 151 4.56 -24.11 16.67
N GLU A 152 4.97 -22.97 17.23
CA GLU A 152 4.09 -21.83 17.48
C GLU A 152 3.79 -21.10 16.17
N PHE A 153 2.59 -20.55 16.08
CA PHE A 153 2.15 -19.79 14.93
C PHE A 153 1.95 -18.33 15.29
N LEU A 154 2.64 -17.46 14.56
CA LEU A 154 2.67 -16.02 14.80
C LEU A 154 2.05 -15.28 13.62
N ILE A 155 1.33 -14.21 13.92
CA ILE A 155 0.78 -13.29 12.93
C ILE A 155 1.11 -11.88 13.37
N GLY A 156 1.53 -11.02 12.44
CA GLY A 156 1.85 -9.62 12.72
C GLY A 156 1.54 -8.71 11.55
N SER A 157 1.20 -7.45 11.82
CA SER A 157 1.01 -6.46 10.74
C SER A 157 2.29 -6.15 10.00
N GLU A 158 3.44 -6.22 10.67
CA GLU A 158 4.75 -5.89 10.11
C GLU A 158 5.76 -6.97 10.46
N LEU A 159 6.70 -7.22 9.56
CA LEU A 159 7.70 -8.27 9.69
C LEU A 159 8.52 -8.13 10.98
N LYS A 160 8.84 -6.89 11.38
CA LYS A 160 9.58 -6.55 12.61
C LYS A 160 8.96 -7.07 13.90
N SER A 161 7.66 -7.40 13.89
CA SER A 161 6.94 -7.94 15.06
C SER A 161 6.96 -9.46 15.18
N ILE A 162 7.49 -10.18 14.17
CA ILE A 162 7.49 -11.65 14.16
C ILE A 162 8.83 -12.27 13.73
N GLU A 163 9.64 -11.60 12.91
CA GLU A 163 10.84 -12.20 12.29
C GLU A 163 11.85 -12.77 13.29
N LYS A 164 12.01 -12.12 14.45
CA LYS A 164 12.93 -12.61 15.50
C LYS A 164 12.41 -13.82 16.27
N LEU A 165 11.10 -14.09 16.19
CA LEU A 165 10.46 -15.21 16.89
C LEU A 165 10.35 -16.44 15.99
N CYS A 166 10.14 -16.25 14.69
CA CYS A 166 9.96 -17.34 13.75
C CYS A 166 11.28 -17.80 13.09
N ASP A 167 11.28 -19.04 12.61
CA ASP A 167 12.33 -19.56 11.74
C ASP A 167 12.12 -19.08 10.30
N ARG A 168 10.86 -18.91 9.90
CA ARG A 168 10.51 -18.35 8.60
C ARG A 168 9.24 -17.50 8.67
N ALA A 169 9.30 -16.34 8.01
CA ALA A 169 8.22 -15.38 7.88
C ALA A 169 7.74 -15.27 6.43
N PHE A 170 6.42 -15.15 6.28
CA PHE A 170 5.72 -15.09 5.01
C PHE A 170 4.76 -13.92 5.02
N ILE A 171 4.55 -13.33 3.83
CA ILE A 171 3.47 -12.37 3.64
C ILE A 171 2.15 -13.13 3.46
N PHE A 172 1.11 -12.74 4.20
CA PHE A 172 -0.22 -13.30 3.98
C PHE A 172 -0.79 -12.69 2.68
N PRO A 173 -1.15 -13.46 1.65
CA PRO A 173 -1.41 -12.92 0.33
C PRO A 173 -2.66 -12.01 0.28
N PRO A 174 -2.67 -10.96 -0.56
CA PRO A 174 -3.86 -10.15 -0.83
C PRO A 174 -5.04 -10.96 -1.38
N GLY A 175 -6.26 -10.53 -1.08
CA GLY A 175 -7.48 -11.13 -1.62
C GLY A 175 -7.72 -12.58 -1.18
N CYS A 176 -7.08 -12.97 -0.06
CA CYS A 176 -7.13 -14.32 0.48
C CYS A 176 -7.62 -14.35 1.93
N CYS A 177 -8.02 -15.54 2.35
CA CYS A 177 -8.43 -15.85 3.70
C CYS A 177 -7.99 -17.27 4.07
N ALA A 178 -7.80 -17.54 5.36
CA ALA A 178 -7.39 -18.86 5.86
C ALA A 178 -8.18 -19.23 7.10
N ARG A 179 -8.48 -20.52 7.27
CA ARG A 179 -9.09 -21.08 8.48
C ARG A 179 -8.16 -22.15 9.03
N ILE A 180 -7.67 -21.93 10.25
CA ILE A 180 -6.59 -22.69 10.86
C ILE A 180 -7.12 -23.32 12.15
N PRO A 181 -7.09 -24.66 12.30
CA PRO A 181 -7.42 -25.31 13.57
C PRO A 181 -6.47 -24.88 14.68
N ILE A 182 -7.00 -24.66 15.89
CA ILE A 182 -6.20 -24.44 17.08
C ILE A 182 -5.72 -25.81 17.55
N THR A 183 -4.50 -26.15 17.15
CA THR A 183 -3.78 -27.36 17.55
C THR A 183 -2.45 -26.97 18.18
N PRO A 184 -1.85 -27.82 19.03
CA PRO A 184 -0.53 -27.54 19.61
C PRO A 184 0.58 -27.36 18.57
N ARG A 185 0.35 -27.86 17.34
CA ARG A 185 1.31 -27.79 16.23
C ARG A 185 0.59 -27.35 14.97
N ILE A 186 1.09 -26.30 14.33
CA ILE A 186 0.61 -25.82 13.04
C ILE A 186 1.82 -25.71 12.11
N THR A 187 1.90 -26.59 11.12
CA THR A 187 3.05 -26.64 10.19
C THR A 187 2.74 -26.05 8.82
N ASN A 188 1.45 -25.89 8.51
CA ASN A 188 1.00 -25.28 7.27
C ASN A 188 -0.37 -24.63 7.45
N ILE A 189 -0.68 -23.66 6.59
CA ILE A 189 -1.99 -23.00 6.55
C ILE A 189 -2.60 -23.15 5.16
N ASP A 190 -3.87 -23.55 5.10
CA ASP A 190 -4.61 -23.61 3.84
C ASP A 190 -5.19 -22.23 3.53
N ILE A 191 -4.63 -21.59 2.50
CA ILE A 191 -4.99 -20.24 2.09
C ILE A 191 -5.91 -20.29 0.89
N HIS A 192 -7.10 -19.71 1.02
CA HIS A 192 -8.09 -19.65 -0.03
C HIS A 192 -8.26 -18.23 -0.57
N ARG A 193 -8.22 -18.09 -1.88
CA ARG A 193 -8.52 -16.84 -2.56
C ARG A 193 -10.03 -16.59 -2.56
N TYR A 194 -10.45 -15.36 -2.22
CA TYR A 194 -11.84 -14.91 -2.31
C TYR A 194 -12.02 -13.76 -3.33
N TYR A 195 -10.92 -13.11 -3.73
CA TYR A 195 -10.93 -12.04 -4.71
C TYR A 195 -9.91 -12.29 -5.82
N VAL A 196 -10.32 -12.05 -7.06
CA VAL A 196 -9.46 -12.09 -8.25
C VAL A 196 -9.72 -10.80 -9.01
N ILE A 197 -8.65 -10.10 -9.39
CA ILE A 197 -8.73 -8.95 -10.28
C ILE A 197 -9.47 -9.38 -11.56
N PRO A 198 -10.55 -8.69 -11.97
CA PRO A 198 -11.39 -9.16 -13.05
C PRO A 198 -10.66 -9.15 -14.39
N SER A 199 -11.15 -9.97 -15.31
CA SER A 199 -10.77 -9.92 -16.72
C SER A 199 -11.40 -8.70 -17.42
N LEU A 200 -10.93 -8.42 -18.64
CA LEU A 200 -11.58 -7.47 -19.54
C LEU A 200 -13.06 -7.77 -19.72
N ALA A 201 -13.86 -6.73 -19.91
CA ALA A 201 -15.26 -6.88 -20.30
C ALA A 201 -15.37 -7.24 -21.78
N ASP A 202 -16.30 -8.13 -22.11
CA ASP A 202 -16.60 -8.50 -23.51
C ASP A 202 -17.32 -7.37 -24.26
N ARG A 203 -17.92 -6.43 -23.54
CA ARG A 203 -18.68 -5.30 -24.10
C ARG A 203 -17.92 -4.00 -23.92
N ILE A 204 -17.68 -3.33 -25.03
CA ILE A 204 -17.10 -1.98 -25.07
C ILE A 204 -18.23 -0.97 -24.84
N ILE A 205 -18.05 -0.12 -23.83
CA ILE A 205 -18.92 1.03 -23.60
C ILE A 205 -18.33 2.29 -24.23
N PRO A 206 -19.15 3.20 -24.78
CA PRO A 206 -18.70 4.49 -25.31
C PRO A 206 -17.92 5.34 -24.30
N MET A 207 -17.04 6.22 -24.80
CA MET A 207 -16.18 7.06 -23.96
C MET A 207 -16.97 8.00 -23.02
N ASN A 208 -18.06 8.59 -23.46
CA ASN A 208 -18.91 9.46 -22.63
C ASN A 208 -19.54 8.70 -21.43
N ILE A 209 -19.95 7.45 -21.65
CA ILE A 209 -20.45 6.57 -20.58
C ILE A 209 -19.29 6.19 -19.66
N THR A 210 -18.12 5.88 -20.22
CA THR A 210 -16.91 5.55 -19.46
C THR A 210 -16.48 6.68 -18.54
N GLN A 211 -16.43 7.92 -19.06
CA GLN A 211 -16.13 9.12 -18.29
C GLN A 211 -17.11 9.30 -17.13
N SER A 212 -18.40 9.12 -17.40
CA SER A 212 -19.45 9.22 -16.38
C SER A 212 -19.27 8.17 -15.27
N LEU A 213 -18.97 6.92 -15.64
CA LEU A 213 -18.75 5.83 -14.68
C LEU A 213 -17.47 6.01 -13.87
N ILE A 214 -16.36 6.41 -14.50
CA ILE A 214 -15.09 6.73 -13.84
C ILE A 214 -15.34 7.82 -12.78
N ARG A 215 -15.96 8.94 -13.19
CA ARG A 215 -16.23 10.06 -12.30
C ARG A 215 -17.11 9.64 -11.13
N GLN A 216 -18.26 9.01 -11.40
CA GLN A 216 -19.20 8.61 -10.36
C GLN A 216 -18.59 7.61 -9.37
N THR A 217 -17.86 6.62 -9.89
CA THR A 217 -17.32 5.55 -9.05
C THR A 217 -16.14 6.05 -8.21
N LEU A 218 -15.30 6.95 -8.74
CA LEU A 218 -14.24 7.59 -7.96
C LEU A 218 -14.83 8.53 -6.89
N ILE A 219 -15.86 9.31 -7.22
CA ILE A 219 -16.56 10.15 -6.23
C ILE A 219 -17.11 9.29 -5.09
N CYS A 220 -17.80 8.18 -5.39
CA CYS A 220 -18.29 7.25 -4.38
C CYS A 220 -17.14 6.64 -3.54
N ALA A 221 -16.02 6.29 -4.20
CA ALA A 221 -14.85 5.75 -3.54
C ALA A 221 -14.21 6.75 -2.56
N VAL A 222 -14.15 8.04 -2.91
CA VAL A 222 -13.68 9.11 -2.02
C VAL A 222 -14.68 9.33 -0.90
N GLN A 223 -15.96 9.52 -1.22
CA GLN A 223 -17.00 9.87 -0.24
C GLN A 223 -17.08 8.85 0.91
N LYS A 224 -17.07 7.55 0.60
CA LYS A 224 -17.12 6.51 1.66
C LYS A 224 -15.85 6.45 2.51
N ARG A 225 -14.72 6.95 2.00
CA ARG A 225 -13.44 7.12 2.71
C ARG A 225 -13.36 8.41 3.52
N LEU A 226 -14.45 9.17 3.63
CA LEU A 226 -14.57 10.28 4.57
C LEU A 226 -15.28 9.86 5.86
N MET A 227 -15.30 8.54 6.14
CA MET A 227 -15.82 7.97 7.38
C MET A 227 -14.87 8.23 8.56
N GLY A 228 -15.36 8.82 9.64
CA GLY A 228 -14.57 9.10 10.84
C GLY A 228 -14.86 10.49 11.37
N ASN A 229 -14.34 10.80 12.56
CA ASN A 229 -14.53 12.08 13.23
C ASN A 229 -13.22 12.86 13.45
N ARG A 230 -12.11 12.36 12.91
CA ARG A 230 -10.78 13.01 12.96
C ARG A 230 -10.61 14.02 11.84
N GLN A 231 -9.69 14.95 12.04
CA GLN A 231 -9.29 15.89 11.01
C GLN A 231 -8.66 15.14 9.83
N PHE A 232 -9.19 15.40 8.63
CA PHE A 232 -8.68 14.89 7.38
C PHE A 232 -7.61 15.81 6.80
N GLY A 233 -6.61 15.21 6.17
CA GLY A 233 -5.63 15.92 5.35
C GLY A 233 -5.41 15.24 4.00
N PHE A 234 -4.67 15.91 3.14
CA PHE A 234 -4.32 15.41 1.81
C PHE A 234 -2.80 15.36 1.64
N MET A 235 -2.31 14.27 1.06
CA MET A 235 -0.98 14.27 0.47
C MET A 235 -1.07 14.88 -0.92
N LEU A 236 -0.63 16.13 -1.06
CA LEU A 236 -0.78 16.91 -2.28
C LEU A 236 0.57 17.11 -2.96
N SER A 237 0.76 16.49 -4.12
CA SER A 237 1.97 16.68 -4.93
C SER A 237 1.79 17.70 -6.05
N GLY A 238 0.57 18.20 -6.28
CA GLY A 238 0.26 18.98 -7.48
C GLY A 238 0.24 18.15 -8.77
N GLY A 239 0.38 16.83 -8.68
CA GLY A 239 0.09 15.90 -9.78
C GLY A 239 -1.41 15.68 -9.96
N LEU A 240 -1.81 15.12 -11.11
CA LEU A 240 -3.22 14.86 -11.43
C LEU A 240 -3.95 14.08 -10.31
N ASP A 241 -3.34 13.00 -9.82
CA ASP A 241 -4.06 12.01 -9.02
C ASP A 241 -4.39 12.53 -7.62
N SER A 242 -3.37 13.04 -6.91
CA SER A 242 -3.54 13.66 -5.59
C SER A 242 -4.47 14.88 -5.65
N SER A 243 -4.36 15.68 -6.72
CA SER A 243 -5.22 16.85 -6.93
C SER A 243 -6.68 16.46 -7.16
N LEU A 244 -6.96 15.38 -7.93
CA LEU A 244 -8.32 14.90 -8.11
C LEU A 244 -8.93 14.39 -6.80
N ILE A 245 -8.16 13.65 -5.99
CA ILE A 245 -8.64 13.20 -4.68
C ILE A 245 -8.94 14.39 -3.76
N ALA A 246 -8.04 15.38 -3.69
CA ALA A 246 -8.26 16.60 -2.91
C ALA A 246 -9.48 17.38 -3.40
N ALA A 247 -9.65 17.55 -4.71
CA ALA A 247 -10.78 18.26 -5.31
C ALA A 247 -12.12 17.57 -5.03
N ILE A 248 -12.17 16.24 -5.11
CA ILE A 248 -13.38 15.47 -4.80
C ILE A 248 -13.69 15.56 -3.30
N ALA A 249 -12.71 15.29 -2.44
CA ALA A 249 -12.91 15.25 -0.99
C ALA A 249 -13.32 16.62 -0.41
N SER A 250 -12.71 17.71 -0.89
CA SER A 250 -13.00 19.08 -0.43
C SER A 250 -14.47 19.47 -0.63
N ARG A 251 -15.16 18.89 -1.63
CA ARG A 251 -16.60 19.15 -1.86
C ARG A 251 -17.51 18.53 -0.79
N PHE A 252 -17.01 17.53 -0.05
CA PHE A 252 -17.76 16.87 1.02
C PHE A 252 -17.30 17.32 2.42
N LEU A 253 -16.11 17.90 2.54
CA LEU A 253 -15.49 18.35 3.79
C LEU A 253 -15.68 19.86 4.01
N ILE A 254 -16.91 20.36 3.84
CA ILE A 254 -17.21 21.80 3.95
C ILE A 254 -17.13 22.27 5.42
N GLU A 255 -17.63 21.45 6.35
CA GLU A 255 -17.67 21.78 7.79
C GLU A 255 -16.33 21.51 8.50
N GLN A 256 -15.53 20.57 7.97
CA GLN A 256 -14.21 20.23 8.48
C GLN A 256 -13.18 20.41 7.38
N ARG A 257 -12.80 21.68 7.12
CA ARG A 257 -11.86 22.01 6.04
C ARG A 257 -10.56 21.19 6.19
N PRO A 258 -10.15 20.46 5.14
CA PRO A 258 -8.95 19.64 5.18
C PRO A 258 -7.68 20.49 5.08
N ILE A 259 -6.56 19.93 5.52
CA ILE A 259 -5.22 20.51 5.35
C ILE A 259 -4.47 19.72 4.28
N ALA A 260 -3.93 20.40 3.28
CA ALA A 260 -3.01 19.81 2.31
C ALA A 260 -1.57 19.84 2.83
N PHE A 261 -0.83 18.76 2.57
CA PHE A 261 0.57 18.63 2.92
C PHE A 261 1.41 18.25 1.70
N SER A 262 2.53 18.93 1.53
CA SER A 262 3.53 18.63 0.50
C SER A 262 4.93 18.56 1.08
N VAL A 263 5.82 17.87 0.38
CA VAL A 263 7.23 17.75 0.72
C VAL A 263 8.08 17.91 -0.54
N GLY A 264 9.23 18.55 -0.39
CA GLY A 264 10.21 18.73 -1.48
C GLY A 264 11.41 19.54 -1.01
N PHE A 265 12.41 19.64 -1.87
CA PHE A 265 13.50 20.61 -1.76
C PHE A 265 12.96 22.03 -2.06
N GLU A 266 13.75 23.05 -1.73
CA GLU A 266 13.37 24.46 -1.89
C GLU A 266 13.01 24.82 -3.34
N ASP A 267 13.61 24.15 -4.32
CA ASP A 267 13.41 24.38 -5.76
C ASP A 267 12.45 23.39 -6.43
N SER A 268 11.60 22.70 -5.65
CA SER A 268 10.66 21.70 -6.14
C SER A 268 9.57 22.28 -7.04
N PRO A 269 9.42 21.79 -8.29
CA PRO A 269 8.28 22.16 -9.14
C PRO A 269 6.96 21.60 -8.62
N ASP A 270 6.97 20.46 -7.94
CA ASP A 270 5.76 19.86 -7.35
C ASP A 270 5.17 20.73 -6.23
N ILE A 271 6.01 21.45 -5.48
CA ILE A 271 5.54 22.41 -4.47
C ILE A 271 4.77 23.55 -5.14
N GLU A 272 5.27 24.11 -6.24
CA GLU A 272 4.58 25.19 -6.96
C GLU A 272 3.21 24.73 -7.49
N ASN A 273 3.18 23.53 -8.09
CA ASN A 273 1.94 22.93 -8.58
C ASN A 273 0.95 22.65 -7.43
N ALA A 274 1.43 22.11 -6.30
CA ALA A 274 0.61 21.86 -5.13
C ALA A 274 0.02 23.15 -4.56
N ARG A 275 0.78 24.26 -4.55
CA ARG A 275 0.29 25.58 -4.13
C ARG A 275 -0.85 26.07 -5.03
N ALA A 276 -0.72 25.90 -6.35
CA ALA A 276 -1.76 26.29 -7.31
C ALA A 276 -3.07 25.51 -7.05
N VAL A 277 -2.96 24.21 -6.80
CA VAL A 277 -4.11 23.35 -6.48
C VAL A 277 -4.73 23.72 -5.15
N ALA A 278 -3.93 23.88 -4.09
CA ALA A 278 -4.46 24.25 -2.77
C ALA A 278 -5.16 25.62 -2.79
N LYS A 279 -4.60 26.60 -3.53
CA LYS A 279 -5.22 27.90 -3.76
C LYS A 279 -6.54 27.78 -4.52
N HIS A 280 -6.59 26.94 -5.56
CA HIS A 280 -7.83 26.68 -6.30
C HIS A 280 -8.93 26.05 -5.42
N LEU A 281 -8.55 25.18 -4.48
CA LEU A 281 -9.47 24.49 -3.58
C LEU A 281 -9.83 25.29 -2.31
N ASP A 282 -9.20 26.45 -2.08
CA ASP A 282 -9.36 27.26 -0.85
C ASP A 282 -9.11 26.45 0.44
N ILE A 283 -8.04 25.67 0.45
CA ILE A 283 -7.63 24.85 1.60
C ILE A 283 -6.27 25.28 2.15
N GLU A 284 -6.07 25.08 3.45
CA GLU A 284 -4.77 25.32 4.10
C GLU A 284 -3.72 24.39 3.47
N HIS A 285 -2.53 24.93 3.21
CA HIS A 285 -1.43 24.17 2.61
C HIS A 285 -0.15 24.33 3.44
N ARG A 286 0.33 23.21 3.98
CA ARG A 286 1.59 23.13 4.73
C ARG A 286 2.64 22.41 3.90
N ILE A 287 3.83 22.98 3.84
CA ILE A 287 4.93 22.47 3.02
C ILE A 287 6.12 22.19 3.93
N LEU A 288 6.62 20.96 3.85
CA LEU A 288 7.88 20.58 4.44
C LEU A 288 8.99 20.74 3.40
N ILE A 289 9.90 21.67 3.65
CA ILE A 289 11.16 21.75 2.90
C ILE A 289 12.17 20.82 3.57
N ILE A 290 12.75 19.91 2.82
CA ILE A 290 13.78 18.95 3.28
C ILE A 290 15.14 19.28 2.69
N THR A 291 16.23 18.81 3.29
CA THR A 291 17.59 18.94 2.72
C THR A 291 18.22 17.59 2.31
N PRO A 292 19.20 17.58 1.40
CA PRO A 292 19.94 16.36 1.03
C PRO A 292 20.53 15.62 2.24
N GLU A 293 21.05 16.35 3.22
CA GLU A 293 21.63 15.78 4.44
C GLU A 293 20.58 15.10 5.31
N GLU A 294 19.40 15.69 5.45
CA GLU A 294 18.27 15.09 6.16
C GLU A 294 17.81 13.79 5.47
N CYS A 295 17.73 13.82 4.14
CA CYS A 295 17.37 12.66 3.33
C CYS A 295 18.34 11.48 3.54
N ILE A 296 19.65 11.74 3.54
CA ILE A 296 20.66 10.70 3.78
C ILE A 296 20.58 10.17 5.21
N LYS A 297 20.48 11.09 6.19
CA LYS A 297 20.49 10.75 7.62
C LYS A 297 19.32 9.85 8.02
N ILE A 298 18.16 10.00 7.39
CA ILE A 298 16.94 9.26 7.75
C ILE A 298 16.86 7.86 7.14
N VAL A 299 17.72 7.52 6.17
CA VAL A 299 17.68 6.23 5.46
C VAL A 299 17.60 5.01 6.39
N PRO A 300 18.38 4.90 7.49
CA PRO A 300 18.27 3.75 8.39
C PRO A 300 16.89 3.62 9.05
N GLU A 301 16.27 4.74 9.47
CA GLU A 301 14.90 4.75 10.02
C GLU A 301 13.88 4.33 8.95
N VAL A 302 14.07 4.77 7.71
CA VAL A 302 13.20 4.42 6.58
C VAL A 302 13.28 2.93 6.25
N ILE A 303 14.48 2.34 6.18
CA ILE A 303 14.64 0.90 5.93
C ILE A 303 13.98 0.07 7.03
N TYR A 304 14.14 0.48 8.30
CA TYR A 304 13.46 -0.17 9.42
C TYR A 304 11.93 -0.09 9.31
N ALA A 305 11.40 1.10 8.97
CA ALA A 305 9.96 1.32 8.87
C ALA A 305 9.35 0.54 7.69
N LEU A 306 9.95 0.67 6.50
CA LEU A 306 9.47 0.05 5.27
C LEU A 306 9.75 -1.45 5.19
N GLU A 307 10.73 -1.94 5.94
CA GLU A 307 11.14 -3.35 5.95
C GLU A 307 11.57 -3.81 4.55
N THR A 308 12.31 -2.98 3.81
CA THR A 308 12.79 -3.28 2.45
C THR A 308 14.10 -2.57 2.15
N PHE A 309 14.87 -3.13 1.21
CA PHE A 309 16.09 -2.54 0.67
C PHE A 309 15.97 -2.16 -0.82
N GLU A 310 14.77 -2.23 -1.40
CA GLU A 310 14.57 -1.91 -2.83
C GLU A 310 14.76 -0.40 -3.09
N PRO A 311 15.74 0.02 -3.92
CA PRO A 311 16.11 1.42 -4.07
C PRO A 311 14.96 2.37 -4.38
N LEU A 312 14.12 2.06 -5.38
CA LEU A 312 13.02 2.94 -5.76
C LEU A 312 12.02 3.17 -4.61
N ILE A 313 11.77 2.13 -3.83
CA ILE A 313 10.83 2.19 -2.70
C ILE A 313 11.43 2.94 -1.52
N VAL A 314 12.72 2.76 -1.25
CA VAL A 314 13.43 3.51 -0.20
C VAL A 314 13.52 5.00 -0.56
N ARG A 315 13.90 5.36 -1.79
CA ARG A 315 13.95 6.76 -2.26
C ARG A 315 12.60 7.47 -2.10
N CYS A 316 11.54 6.89 -2.66
CA CYS A 316 10.18 7.42 -2.51
C CYS A 316 9.73 7.41 -1.04
N GLY A 317 10.26 6.49 -0.24
CA GLY A 317 10.01 6.34 1.18
C GLY A 317 10.58 7.46 2.04
N VAL A 318 11.76 7.97 1.71
CA VAL A 318 12.46 9.02 2.48
C VAL A 318 11.61 10.27 2.63
N ALA A 319 11.16 10.86 1.51
CA ALA A 319 10.34 12.07 1.54
C ALA A 319 8.96 11.82 2.18
N HIS A 320 8.34 10.66 1.91
CA HIS A 320 7.07 10.29 2.51
C HIS A 320 7.19 10.14 4.04
N TYR A 321 8.23 9.45 4.52
CA TYR A 321 8.50 9.25 5.94
C TYR A 321 8.72 10.58 6.65
N LEU A 322 9.58 11.45 6.11
CA LEU A 322 9.82 12.79 6.67
C LEU A 322 8.54 13.62 6.73
N LEU A 323 7.71 13.59 5.69
CA LEU A 323 6.43 14.29 5.68
C LEU A 323 5.48 13.75 6.75
N CYS A 324 5.35 12.43 6.90
CA CYS A 324 4.49 11.82 7.92
C CYS A 324 4.98 12.13 9.33
N LYS A 325 6.30 12.05 9.56
CA LYS A 325 6.94 12.44 10.82
C LYS A 325 6.62 13.90 11.17
N HIS A 326 6.69 14.80 10.19
CA HIS A 326 6.34 16.20 10.35
C HIS A 326 4.85 16.38 10.67
N ILE A 327 3.94 15.78 9.88
CA ILE A 327 2.49 15.88 10.08
C ILE A 327 2.10 15.44 11.49
N ALA A 328 2.62 14.30 11.95
CA ALA A 328 2.35 13.77 13.28
C ALA A 328 2.87 14.67 14.40
N ALA A 329 3.94 15.42 14.16
CA ALA A 329 4.54 16.33 15.14
C ALA A 329 3.93 17.74 15.15
N THR A 330 3.35 18.20 14.03
CA THR A 330 2.94 19.60 13.86
C THR A 330 1.44 19.80 13.60
N SER A 331 0.65 18.72 13.58
CA SER A 331 -0.79 18.80 13.32
C SER A 331 -1.60 17.72 14.04
N ASP A 332 -2.90 17.97 14.17
CA ASP A 332 -3.88 17.01 14.70
C ASP A 332 -4.46 16.08 13.62
N VAL A 333 -3.97 16.18 12.38
CA VAL A 333 -4.40 15.34 11.26
C VAL A 333 -3.98 13.90 11.54
N LYS A 334 -4.95 12.99 11.52
CA LYS A 334 -4.72 11.54 11.67
C LYS A 334 -5.06 10.74 10.42
N VAL A 335 -5.90 11.28 9.53
CA VAL A 335 -6.33 10.60 8.30
C VAL A 335 -5.88 11.39 7.09
N LEU A 336 -5.04 10.79 6.27
CA LEU A 336 -4.55 11.33 5.00
C LEU A 336 -5.22 10.60 3.83
N LEU A 337 -5.66 11.35 2.84
CA LEU A 337 -6.04 10.80 1.54
C LEU A 337 -4.92 11.02 0.53
N SER A 338 -4.68 10.02 -0.32
CA SER A 338 -3.64 10.07 -1.34
C SER A 338 -4.07 9.44 -2.68
N GLY A 339 -3.33 9.77 -3.73
CA GLY A 339 -3.62 9.42 -5.12
C GLY A 339 -3.07 8.07 -5.59
N GLU A 340 -2.43 7.27 -4.74
CA GLU A 340 -1.81 6.00 -5.12
C GLU A 340 -2.80 5.00 -5.73
N GLY A 341 -2.29 4.22 -6.70
CA GLY A 341 -3.05 3.26 -7.48
C GLY A 341 -3.51 3.79 -8.84
N ALA A 342 -3.54 5.11 -9.03
CA ALA A 342 -3.98 5.71 -10.28
C ALA A 342 -3.04 5.34 -11.45
N ASP A 343 -1.73 5.39 -11.23
CA ASP A 343 -0.75 5.07 -12.27
C ASP A 343 -0.80 3.61 -12.70
N GLU A 344 -0.95 2.69 -11.75
CA GLU A 344 -1.08 1.26 -12.03
C GLU A 344 -2.38 0.95 -12.77
N LEU A 345 -3.49 1.59 -12.39
CA LEU A 345 -4.79 1.32 -12.99
C LEU A 345 -4.92 1.81 -14.42
N PHE A 346 -4.36 2.99 -14.70
CA PHE A 346 -4.41 3.62 -16.01
C PHE A 346 -3.15 3.42 -16.84
N GLY A 347 -2.14 2.76 -16.28
CA GLY A 347 -0.90 2.39 -16.94
C GLY A 347 -0.08 3.58 -17.45
N SER A 348 0.03 4.64 -16.65
CA SER A 348 0.61 5.92 -17.06
C SER A 348 2.11 6.06 -16.85
N TYR A 349 2.77 5.07 -16.25
CA TYR A 349 4.24 5.09 -16.21
C TYR A 349 4.82 5.15 -17.63
N ALA A 350 5.90 5.91 -17.83
CA ALA A 350 6.46 6.16 -19.15
C ALA A 350 6.83 4.87 -19.93
N TYR A 351 7.24 3.81 -19.22
CA TYR A 351 7.48 2.51 -19.85
C TYR A 351 6.18 1.76 -20.21
N MET A 352 5.10 1.94 -19.43
CA MET A 352 3.77 1.37 -19.72
C MET A 352 3.14 2.00 -20.95
N GLN A 353 3.29 3.32 -21.11
CA GLN A 353 2.85 4.04 -22.32
C GLN A 353 3.66 3.66 -23.57
N ARG A 354 4.74 2.89 -23.42
CA ARG A 354 5.52 2.27 -24.51
C ARG A 354 5.19 0.79 -24.73
N ALA A 355 4.13 0.27 -24.12
CA ALA A 355 3.70 -1.11 -24.31
C ALA A 355 3.50 -1.44 -25.81
N PRO A 356 3.92 -2.64 -26.28
CA PRO A 356 3.80 -3.00 -27.70
C PRO A 356 2.36 -3.03 -28.22
N SER A 357 1.39 -3.30 -27.34
CA SER A 357 -0.03 -3.29 -27.67
C SER A 357 -0.87 -3.00 -26.42
N PRO A 358 -2.16 -2.62 -26.59
CA PRO A 358 -3.08 -2.46 -25.47
C PRO A 358 -3.24 -3.74 -24.61
N THR A 359 -3.11 -4.92 -25.22
CA THR A 359 -3.13 -6.20 -24.50
C THR A 359 -1.92 -6.36 -23.56
N TYR A 360 -0.73 -6.02 -24.04
CA TYR A 360 0.47 -6.03 -23.20
C TYR A 360 0.39 -5.00 -22.06
N LEU A 361 -0.16 -3.82 -22.33
CA LEU A 361 -0.45 -2.84 -21.28
C LEU A 361 -1.38 -3.42 -20.21
N HIS A 362 -2.47 -4.07 -20.62
CA HIS A 362 -3.41 -4.67 -19.67
C HIS A 362 -2.77 -5.75 -18.80
N ARG A 363 -1.94 -6.64 -19.39
CA ARG A 363 -1.20 -7.64 -18.64
C ARG A 363 -0.29 -7.01 -17.59
N GLU A 364 0.40 -5.93 -17.96
CA GLU A 364 1.25 -5.18 -17.03
C GLU A 364 0.44 -4.49 -15.92
N ILE A 365 -0.71 -3.89 -16.23
CA ILE A 365 -1.65 -3.33 -15.23
C ILE A 365 -2.04 -4.40 -14.21
N VAL A 366 -2.51 -5.55 -14.67
CA VAL A 366 -2.92 -6.66 -13.78
C VAL A 366 -1.75 -7.15 -12.94
N ARG A 367 -0.56 -7.28 -13.53
CA ARG A 367 0.67 -7.67 -12.82
C ARG A 367 1.04 -6.67 -11.74
N ARG A 368 1.03 -5.36 -12.05
CA ARG A 368 1.34 -4.28 -11.09
C ARG A 368 0.35 -4.27 -9.93
N LEU A 369 -0.94 -4.39 -10.21
CA LEU A 369 -1.98 -4.45 -9.17
C LEU A 369 -1.81 -5.66 -8.23
N ARG A 370 -1.42 -6.84 -8.74
CA ARG A 370 -1.13 -8.02 -7.90
C ARG A 370 0.07 -7.78 -6.98
N LEU A 371 1.07 -7.06 -7.47
CA LEU A 371 2.32 -6.84 -6.76
C LEU A 371 2.32 -5.57 -5.90
N LEU A 372 1.30 -4.71 -6.00
CA LEU A 372 1.30 -3.37 -5.42
C LEU A 372 1.60 -3.35 -3.91
N HIS A 373 1.15 -4.38 -3.20
CA HIS A 373 1.39 -4.62 -1.78
C HIS A 373 2.86 -4.84 -1.38
N HIS A 374 3.77 -5.03 -2.33
CA HIS A 374 5.22 -5.09 -2.13
C HIS A 374 5.93 -3.75 -2.39
N TYR A 375 5.23 -2.76 -2.95
CA TYR A 375 5.84 -1.54 -3.49
C TYR A 375 5.10 -0.29 -2.99
N ASP A 376 4.31 0.37 -3.83
CA ASP A 376 3.66 1.65 -3.51
C ASP A 376 2.74 1.57 -2.29
N VAL A 377 1.97 0.49 -2.18
CA VAL A 377 1.10 0.26 -1.02
C VAL A 377 1.92 -0.07 0.24
N LEU A 378 3.03 -0.79 0.11
CA LEU A 378 3.94 -1.04 1.22
C LEU A 378 4.52 0.28 1.73
N ARG A 379 5.07 1.11 0.84
CA ARG A 379 5.58 2.44 1.16
C ARG A 379 4.52 3.28 1.87
N CYS A 380 3.33 3.38 1.26
CA CYS A 380 2.27 4.22 1.78
C CYS A 380 1.81 3.78 3.16
N ASP A 381 1.55 2.49 3.37
CA ASP A 381 1.13 2.02 4.68
C ASP A 381 2.25 2.19 5.70
N ARG A 382 3.48 1.73 5.43
CA ARG A 382 4.56 1.73 6.43
C ARG A 382 5.04 3.12 6.82
N ALA A 383 5.24 4.01 5.84
CA ALA A 383 5.74 5.37 6.11
C ALA A 383 4.71 6.21 6.88
N THR A 384 3.41 5.93 6.72
CA THR A 384 2.35 6.65 7.43
C THR A 384 2.08 6.02 8.80
N SER A 385 1.96 4.69 8.84
CA SER A 385 1.55 3.99 10.04
C SER A 385 2.56 4.13 11.16
N CYS A 386 3.87 4.11 10.89
CA CYS A 386 4.88 4.21 11.95
C CYS A 386 4.84 5.54 12.73
N HIS A 387 4.13 6.55 12.23
CA HIS A 387 3.92 7.85 12.87
C HIS A 387 2.49 8.04 13.41
N GLY A 388 1.72 6.96 13.59
CA GLY A 388 0.36 7.05 14.11
C GLY A 388 -0.60 7.75 13.14
N LEU A 389 -0.36 7.67 11.83
CA LEU A 389 -1.23 8.21 10.79
C LEU A 389 -1.92 7.09 10.02
N GLU A 390 -3.06 7.40 9.45
CA GLU A 390 -3.81 6.53 8.55
C GLU A 390 -3.83 7.11 7.15
N ILE A 391 -3.46 6.30 6.16
CA ILE A 391 -3.60 6.66 4.74
C ILE A 391 -4.76 5.90 4.09
N ARG A 392 -5.51 6.63 3.26
CA ARG A 392 -6.63 6.15 2.45
C ARG A 392 -6.36 6.41 0.97
N VAL A 393 -6.56 5.38 0.15
CA VAL A 393 -6.21 5.36 -1.28
C VAL A 393 -7.46 5.08 -2.12
N PRO A 394 -8.25 6.10 -2.52
CA PRO A 394 -9.53 5.93 -3.19
C PRO A 394 -9.44 5.28 -4.56
N PHE A 395 -8.34 5.45 -5.29
CA PHE A 395 -8.13 4.76 -6.56
C PHE A 395 -8.07 3.23 -6.40
N LEU A 396 -7.63 2.72 -5.25
CA LEU A 396 -7.58 1.28 -4.97
C LEU A 396 -8.89 0.74 -4.38
N ASP A 397 -9.99 1.45 -4.58
CA ASP A 397 -11.32 0.95 -4.23
C ASP A 397 -11.69 -0.27 -5.05
N LYS A 398 -12.21 -1.33 -4.40
CA LYS A 398 -12.60 -2.57 -5.07
C LYS A 398 -13.49 -2.32 -6.29
N LYS A 399 -14.52 -1.46 -6.16
CA LYS A 399 -15.44 -1.16 -7.28
C LYS A 399 -14.77 -0.33 -8.38
N PHE A 400 -13.87 0.59 -8.00
CA PHE A 400 -13.14 1.40 -8.96
C PHE A 400 -12.08 0.59 -9.73
N VAL A 401 -11.33 -0.26 -9.02
CA VAL A 401 -10.40 -1.24 -9.61
C VAL A 401 -11.16 -2.13 -10.57
N ASP A 402 -12.28 -2.72 -10.14
CA ASP A 402 -13.09 -3.61 -11.00
C ASP A 402 -13.55 -2.91 -12.26
N LEU A 403 -14.05 -1.67 -12.15
CA LEU A 403 -14.47 -0.86 -13.29
C LEU A 403 -13.30 -0.60 -14.24
N VAL A 404 -12.21 -0.03 -13.74
CA VAL A 404 -11.10 0.45 -14.58
C VAL A 404 -10.36 -0.70 -15.23
N VAL A 405 -10.17 -1.83 -14.54
CA VAL A 405 -9.53 -3.02 -15.14
C VAL A 405 -10.37 -3.60 -16.27
N ARG A 406 -11.71 -3.56 -16.16
CA ARG A 406 -12.64 -4.04 -17.19
C ARG A 406 -12.71 -3.15 -18.43
N LEU A 407 -12.25 -1.90 -18.35
CA LEU A 407 -12.27 -0.98 -19.49
C LEU A 407 -11.40 -1.49 -20.65
N PRO A 408 -11.76 -1.18 -21.91
CA PRO A 408 -10.92 -1.44 -23.06
C PRO A 408 -9.51 -0.86 -22.84
N PRO A 409 -8.42 -1.65 -22.99
CA PRO A 409 -7.07 -1.12 -22.78
C PRO A 409 -6.69 -0.02 -23.77
N THR A 410 -7.38 0.06 -24.91
CA THR A 410 -7.28 1.16 -25.87
C THR A 410 -7.68 2.51 -25.30
N TYR A 411 -8.47 2.57 -24.22
CA TYR A 411 -8.78 3.81 -23.50
C TYR A 411 -7.67 4.26 -22.54
N LYS A 412 -6.67 3.41 -22.34
CA LYS A 412 -5.49 3.66 -21.50
C LYS A 412 -4.21 3.87 -22.32
N LEU A 413 -4.22 3.42 -23.58
CA LEU A 413 -3.16 3.60 -24.56
C LEU A 413 -3.73 4.25 -25.83
N MET A 414 -3.79 5.58 -25.84
CA MET A 414 -4.41 6.37 -26.91
C MET A 414 -3.35 7.22 -27.65
N PRO A 415 -3.03 6.91 -28.92
CA PRO A 415 -2.08 7.70 -29.70
C PRO A 415 -2.48 9.18 -29.79
N GLY A 416 -1.52 10.07 -29.56
CA GLY A 416 -1.74 11.53 -29.60
C GLY A 416 -2.54 12.10 -28.42
N LYS A 417 -2.88 11.29 -27.42
CA LYS A 417 -3.48 11.72 -26.16
C LYS A 417 -2.48 11.53 -25.02
N LEU A 418 -2.62 12.37 -24.00
CA LEU A 418 -1.85 12.28 -22.77
C LEU A 418 -2.22 10.98 -22.02
N GLU A 419 -1.30 10.45 -21.22
CA GLU A 419 -1.58 9.33 -20.33
C GLU A 419 -2.78 9.64 -19.41
N LYS A 420 -3.49 8.62 -18.92
CA LYS A 420 -4.71 8.80 -18.11
C LYS A 420 -5.80 9.63 -18.82
N TYR A 421 -5.83 9.72 -20.15
CA TYR A 421 -6.83 10.53 -20.89
C TYR A 421 -8.28 10.29 -20.45
N ALA A 422 -8.69 9.02 -20.30
CA ALA A 422 -10.04 8.67 -19.86
C ALA A 422 -10.35 9.18 -18.45
N LEU A 423 -9.37 9.25 -17.55
CA LEU A 423 -9.50 9.84 -16.22
C LEU A 423 -9.56 11.38 -16.32
N ARG A 424 -8.60 12.00 -17.01
CA ARG A 424 -8.51 13.47 -17.16
C ARG A 424 -9.81 14.04 -17.73
N SER A 425 -10.26 13.50 -18.86
CA SER A 425 -11.48 13.94 -19.53
C SER A 425 -12.76 13.68 -18.71
N ALA A 426 -12.78 12.70 -17.79
CA ALA A 426 -13.92 12.50 -16.89
C ALA A 426 -14.10 13.63 -15.87
N PHE A 427 -13.04 14.39 -15.60
CA PHE A 427 -12.95 15.43 -14.58
C PHE A 427 -12.67 16.83 -15.15
N GLU A 428 -12.97 17.07 -16.43
CA GLU A 428 -12.97 18.43 -17.01
C GLU A 428 -13.79 19.40 -16.14
N GLY A 429 -13.19 20.56 -15.84
CA GLY A 429 -13.77 21.59 -14.96
C GLY A 429 -13.67 21.31 -13.45
N TRP A 430 -12.98 20.26 -13.01
CA TRP A 430 -12.76 20.00 -11.57
C TRP A 430 -11.44 20.53 -11.02
N LEU A 431 -10.47 20.78 -11.90
CA LEU A 431 -9.15 21.30 -11.60
C LEU A 431 -8.81 22.36 -12.64
N PRO A 432 -7.83 23.24 -12.37
CA PRO A 432 -7.23 24.08 -13.40
C PRO A 432 -6.71 23.23 -14.57
N ASP A 433 -6.91 23.68 -15.81
CA ASP A 433 -6.51 22.92 -17.01
C ASP A 433 -5.00 22.61 -17.03
N GLU A 434 -4.19 23.54 -16.52
CA GLU A 434 -2.75 23.38 -16.34
C GLU A 434 -2.35 22.23 -15.42
N VAL A 435 -3.21 21.84 -14.48
CA VAL A 435 -3.04 20.66 -13.61
C VAL A 435 -3.66 19.42 -14.25
N LEU A 436 -4.88 19.56 -14.76
CA LEU A 436 -5.66 18.45 -15.33
C LEU A 436 -4.99 17.84 -16.57
N TRP A 437 -4.25 18.64 -17.34
CA TRP A 437 -3.59 18.23 -18.58
C TRP A 437 -2.05 18.28 -18.51
N ARG A 438 -1.47 18.33 -17.29
CA ARG A 438 -0.03 18.19 -17.06
C ARG A 438 0.44 16.76 -17.27
N SER A 439 1.57 16.55 -17.94
CA SER A 439 2.23 15.24 -18.03
C SER A 439 2.69 14.70 -16.68
N LYS A 440 2.73 13.38 -16.52
CA LYS A 440 3.24 12.70 -15.33
C LYS A 440 4.74 12.93 -15.12
N GLU A 441 5.12 13.21 -13.88
CA GLU A 441 6.51 13.21 -13.37
C GLU A 441 6.62 12.23 -12.18
N GLY A 442 7.75 11.53 -12.01
CA GLY A 442 7.95 10.57 -10.91
C GLY A 442 8.04 11.24 -9.53
N PHE A 443 7.64 10.54 -8.46
CA PHE A 443 7.61 11.14 -7.11
C PHE A 443 8.99 11.54 -6.59
N SER A 444 10.01 10.70 -6.76
CA SER A 444 11.39 11.03 -6.36
C SER A 444 12.05 12.07 -7.27
N GLU A 445 11.64 12.09 -8.54
CA GLU A 445 12.18 12.97 -9.58
C GLU A 445 11.69 14.41 -9.42
N ALA A 446 10.51 14.60 -8.84
CA ALA A 446 9.88 15.91 -8.69
C ALA A 446 10.15 16.58 -7.32
N LEU A 447 10.95 15.94 -6.45
CA LEU A 447 11.29 16.51 -5.15
C LEU A 447 12.11 17.80 -5.25
N GLY A 448 12.88 18.00 -6.32
CA GLY A 448 13.69 19.19 -6.58
C GLY A 448 14.36 19.09 -7.93
N LYS A 449 15.26 20.01 -8.28
CA LYS A 449 15.98 19.91 -9.56
C LYS A 449 17.01 18.78 -9.58
N ILE A 450 17.50 18.38 -8.41
CA ILE A 450 18.40 17.24 -8.25
C ILE A 450 17.55 16.04 -7.80
N ASP A 451 17.65 14.92 -8.52
CA ASP A 451 16.97 13.68 -8.14
C ASP A 451 17.56 13.15 -6.84
N LEU A 452 16.68 12.66 -5.95
CA LEU A 452 17.12 12.08 -4.67
C LEU A 452 18.05 10.87 -4.89
N GLY A 453 17.86 10.12 -5.97
CA GLY A 453 18.76 9.04 -6.36
C GLY A 453 20.17 9.52 -6.67
N ASP A 454 20.34 10.68 -7.31
CA ASP A 454 21.67 11.25 -7.56
C ASP A 454 22.36 11.65 -6.25
N ILE A 455 21.62 12.28 -5.32
CA ILE A 455 22.13 12.62 -3.98
C ILE A 455 22.62 11.38 -3.23
N ILE A 456 21.83 10.30 -3.25
CA ILE A 456 22.18 9.05 -2.59
C ILE A 456 23.37 8.38 -3.29
N ASN A 457 23.39 8.34 -4.62
CA ASN A 457 24.49 7.77 -5.39
C ASN A 457 25.82 8.49 -5.06
N ASP A 458 25.81 9.81 -5.00
CA ASP A 458 26.98 10.61 -4.61
C ASP A 458 27.45 10.32 -3.18
N HIS A 459 26.52 10.06 -2.26
CA HIS A 459 26.85 9.67 -0.90
C HIS A 459 27.49 8.27 -0.83
N VAL A 460 26.86 7.27 -1.45
CA VAL A 460 27.35 5.88 -1.37
C VAL A 460 28.64 5.67 -2.15
N ASN A 461 28.87 6.42 -3.24
CA ASN A 461 30.13 6.37 -3.99
C ASN A 461 31.34 6.84 -3.16
N LYS A 462 31.12 7.67 -2.12
CA LYS A 462 32.16 8.10 -1.17
C LYS A 462 32.36 7.09 -0.03
N MET A 463 31.35 6.26 0.24
CA MET A 463 31.33 5.31 1.37
C MET A 463 31.79 3.90 0.96
N ILE A 464 31.45 3.48 -0.26
CA ILE A 464 31.64 2.12 -0.76
C ILE A 464 32.62 2.15 -1.93
N SER A 465 33.79 1.54 -1.74
CA SER A 465 34.79 1.40 -2.81
C SER A 465 34.35 0.40 -3.88
N ASP A 466 34.97 0.45 -5.06
CA ASP A 466 34.67 -0.51 -6.13
C ASP A 466 35.03 -1.94 -5.71
N GLU A 467 36.13 -2.13 -4.97
CA GLU A 467 36.52 -3.43 -4.43
C GLU A 467 35.48 -3.99 -3.47
N GLN A 468 34.94 -3.17 -2.56
CA GLN A 468 33.86 -3.57 -1.66
C GLN A 468 32.59 -3.94 -2.44
N PHE A 469 32.29 -3.19 -3.49
CA PHE A 469 31.14 -3.49 -4.35
C PHE A 469 31.32 -4.80 -5.13
N ASP A 470 32.53 -5.12 -5.57
CA ASP A 470 32.83 -6.38 -6.27
C ASP A 470 32.68 -7.61 -5.37
N GLU A 471 32.89 -7.47 -4.06
CA GLU A 471 32.65 -8.54 -3.09
C GLU A 471 31.16 -8.85 -2.83
N ARG A 472 30.22 -8.05 -3.34
CA ARG A 472 28.78 -8.17 -3.01
C ARG A 472 28.18 -9.55 -3.28
N HIS A 473 28.64 -10.27 -4.31
CA HIS A 473 28.15 -11.63 -4.61
C HIS A 473 28.53 -12.65 -3.54
N ARG A 474 29.68 -12.42 -2.88
CA ARG A 474 30.16 -13.23 -1.76
C ARG A 474 29.43 -12.88 -0.47
N LEU A 475 29.20 -11.59 -0.23
CA LEU A 475 28.56 -11.08 0.98
C LEU A 475 27.04 -11.33 0.98
N PHE A 476 26.38 -11.15 -0.17
CA PHE A 476 24.94 -11.22 -0.33
C PHE A 476 24.53 -12.12 -1.50
N PRO A 477 24.74 -13.45 -1.40
CA PRO A 477 24.49 -14.39 -2.50
C PRO A 477 23.00 -14.50 -2.87
N GLN A 478 22.09 -14.29 -1.91
CA GLN A 478 20.66 -14.20 -2.16
C GLN A 478 20.30 -12.76 -2.55
N LYS A 479 19.71 -12.57 -3.74
CA LYS A 479 19.29 -11.25 -4.24
C LYS A 479 20.43 -10.25 -4.21
N THR A 480 21.52 -10.59 -4.89
CA THR A 480 22.71 -9.74 -4.91
C THR A 480 22.36 -8.31 -5.33
N PRO A 481 22.89 -7.28 -4.63
CA PRO A 481 22.73 -5.90 -5.01
C PRO A 481 23.27 -5.60 -6.41
N ASP A 482 22.55 -4.81 -7.20
CA ASP A 482 22.94 -4.40 -8.57
C ASP A 482 23.65 -3.05 -8.61
N SER A 483 23.60 -2.29 -7.51
CA SER A 483 24.23 -0.96 -7.38
C SER A 483 24.80 -0.75 -5.98
N LYS A 484 25.73 0.21 -5.85
CA LYS A 484 26.28 0.60 -4.54
C LYS A 484 25.21 1.12 -3.59
N GLU A 485 24.18 1.78 -4.12
CA GLU A 485 23.02 2.20 -3.34
C GLU A 485 22.26 0.99 -2.78
N GLU A 486 21.91 0.03 -3.65
CA GLU A 486 21.23 -1.19 -3.20
C GLU A 486 22.11 -1.96 -2.20
N LEU A 487 23.43 -1.97 -2.38
CA LEU A 487 24.36 -2.60 -1.45
C LEU A 487 24.31 -1.93 -0.07
N TRP A 488 24.35 -0.60 -0.02
CA TRP A 488 24.22 0.14 1.23
C TRP A 488 22.90 -0.16 1.95
N TYR A 489 21.79 -0.12 1.21
CA TYR A 489 20.47 -0.44 1.76
C TYR A 489 20.39 -1.89 2.24
N ARG A 490 20.98 -2.82 1.49
CA ARG A 490 21.04 -4.23 1.86
C ARG A 490 21.83 -4.45 3.14
N MET A 491 22.97 -3.78 3.32
CA MET A 491 23.75 -3.82 4.55
C MET A 491 22.95 -3.31 5.76
N LEU A 492 22.24 -2.19 5.60
CA LEU A 492 21.38 -1.65 6.65
C LEU A 492 20.22 -2.60 6.99
N PHE A 493 19.61 -3.20 5.96
CA PHE A 493 18.52 -4.16 6.13
C PHE A 493 18.98 -5.42 6.87
N GLU A 494 20.09 -6.03 6.47
CA GLU A 494 20.61 -7.25 7.11
C GLU A 494 21.22 -7.02 8.51
N GLY A 495 21.58 -5.77 8.82
CA GLY A 495 21.88 -5.38 10.20
C GLY A 495 20.68 -5.48 11.15
N ILE A 496 19.46 -5.60 10.63
CA ILE A 496 18.21 -5.59 11.39
C ILE A 496 17.44 -6.90 11.20
N PHE A 497 17.26 -7.34 9.95
CA PHE A 497 16.42 -8.47 9.54
C PHE A 497 17.27 -9.57 8.92
N ASP A 498 16.94 -10.83 9.21
CA ASP A 498 17.60 -11.96 8.57
C ASP A 498 16.89 -12.31 7.24
N ILE A 499 17.55 -12.04 6.11
CA ILE A 499 16.98 -12.32 4.78
C ILE A 499 16.65 -13.80 4.57
N PHE A 500 17.37 -14.72 5.23
CA PHE A 500 17.17 -16.17 5.08
C PHE A 500 15.89 -16.65 5.77
N LYS A 501 15.41 -15.90 6.75
CA LYS A 501 14.11 -16.14 7.39
C LYS A 501 12.94 -15.61 6.58
N ILE A 502 13.18 -14.78 5.57
CA ILE A 502 12.12 -14.09 4.84
C ILE A 502 11.82 -14.82 3.55
N ASP A 503 10.53 -15.00 3.25
CA ASP A 503 10.13 -15.64 2.01
C ASP A 503 10.70 -14.96 0.76
N SER A 504 11.13 -15.77 -0.22
CA SER A 504 11.82 -15.28 -1.43
C SER A 504 10.95 -14.38 -2.32
N THR A 505 9.61 -14.40 -2.14
CA THR A 505 8.68 -13.51 -2.84
C THR A 505 8.70 -12.07 -2.32
N LEU A 506 9.23 -11.81 -1.12
CA LEU A 506 9.45 -10.44 -0.60
C LEU A 506 10.74 -9.85 -1.18
N HIS A 507 10.78 -8.57 -1.54
CA HIS A 507 11.94 -7.91 -2.20
C HIS A 507 12.25 -8.46 -3.61
N THR A 508 11.23 -8.71 -4.41
CA THR A 508 11.43 -9.08 -5.81
C THR A 508 11.79 -7.86 -6.66
N LYS A 509 12.67 -8.02 -7.65
CA LYS A 509 13.04 -6.95 -8.60
C LYS A 509 12.03 -6.77 -9.76
N VAL A 510 10.81 -7.33 -9.65
CA VAL A 510 9.85 -7.35 -10.76
C VAL A 510 9.35 -5.97 -11.20
N TYR A 511 9.64 -4.90 -10.43
CA TYR A 511 9.32 -3.53 -10.84
C TYR A 511 10.30 -2.99 -11.90
N GLN A 512 11.47 -3.62 -12.03
CA GLN A 512 12.55 -3.21 -12.93
C GLN A 512 12.39 -3.78 -14.35
N THR A 513 11.53 -4.80 -14.53
CA THR A 513 11.23 -5.38 -15.85
C THR A 513 9.74 -5.22 -16.19
N ALA A 514 9.45 -4.88 -17.45
CA ALA A 514 8.09 -4.89 -17.96
C ALA A 514 7.61 -6.34 -18.20
N ALA A 515 6.32 -6.63 -18.04
CA ALA A 515 5.78 -7.97 -18.24
C ALA A 515 6.17 -8.60 -19.58
N TRP A 516 6.25 -7.79 -20.65
CA TRP A 516 6.60 -8.25 -21.99
C TRP A 516 8.10 -8.43 -22.24
N GLN A 517 8.96 -8.08 -21.27
CA GLN A 517 10.40 -8.38 -21.32
C GLN A 517 10.73 -9.73 -20.68
N ASN A 518 9.82 -10.30 -19.89
CA ASN A 518 9.97 -11.62 -19.31
C ASN A 518 9.52 -12.66 -20.36
N ALA A 519 10.48 -13.25 -21.09
CA ALA A 519 10.23 -14.18 -22.20
C ALA A 519 9.74 -15.60 -21.76
N GLU A 520 9.30 -15.79 -20.51
CA GLU A 520 9.03 -17.13 -19.95
C GLU A 520 7.57 -17.47 -19.66
N GLU A 521 6.59 -16.63 -20.00
CA GLU A 521 5.20 -17.11 -20.11
C GLU A 521 4.98 -17.66 -21.53
N LYS A 522 5.23 -18.96 -21.68
CA LYS A 522 4.86 -19.75 -22.87
C LYS A 522 3.39 -19.50 -23.23
N GLU A 523 3.11 -18.69 -24.24
CA GLU A 523 1.85 -18.72 -24.97
C GLU A 523 2.02 -18.14 -26.37
N ASN A 524 1.84 -19.01 -27.36
CA ASN A 524 1.99 -18.74 -28.79
C ASN A 524 1.05 -17.63 -29.28
N LEU A 525 1.61 -16.56 -29.83
CA LEU A 525 0.94 -15.74 -30.84
C LEU A 525 1.96 -15.47 -31.97
N PRO A 526 1.60 -15.69 -33.25
CA PRO A 526 2.50 -15.43 -34.37
C PRO A 526 2.72 -13.92 -34.48
N LEU A 527 3.96 -13.48 -34.25
CA LEU A 527 4.39 -12.11 -34.54
C LEU A 527 4.40 -11.94 -36.07
N SER A 528 3.54 -11.06 -36.60
CA SER A 528 3.63 -10.63 -38.00
C SER A 528 4.88 -9.76 -38.21
N GLU A 529 5.63 -10.01 -39.28
CA GLU A 529 6.98 -9.49 -39.60
C GLU A 529 7.10 -7.96 -39.85
N THR A 530 6.14 -7.13 -39.47
CA THR A 530 6.12 -5.71 -39.90
C THR A 530 6.83 -4.70 -38.97
N ASN A 531 7.54 -5.12 -37.91
CA ASN A 531 8.08 -4.16 -36.92
C ASN A 531 9.61 -4.13 -36.73
N GLN A 532 10.41 -4.69 -37.65
CA GLN A 532 11.88 -4.66 -37.51
C GLN A 532 12.52 -3.26 -37.75
N ASN A 533 11.81 -2.31 -38.37
CA ASN A 533 12.39 -0.99 -38.72
C ASN A 533 12.07 0.14 -37.72
N ALA A 534 11.27 -0.08 -36.67
CA ALA A 534 10.96 0.96 -35.68
C ALA A 534 11.96 1.01 -34.49
N VAL A 535 12.90 0.07 -34.42
CA VAL A 535 13.79 -0.13 -33.25
C VAL A 535 15.00 0.82 -33.22
N ARG A 536 15.33 1.52 -34.33
CA ARG A 536 16.57 2.31 -34.43
C ARG A 536 16.51 3.78 -34.00
N LEU A 537 15.38 4.30 -33.54
CA LEU A 537 15.22 5.73 -33.20
C LEU A 537 14.49 5.98 -31.87
N ARG A 538 14.79 5.25 -30.78
CA ARG A 538 14.13 5.48 -29.47
C ARG A 538 15.05 5.18 -28.26
N ARG A 539 16.20 5.84 -28.17
CA ARG A 539 17.03 5.91 -26.95
C ARG A 539 16.99 7.33 -26.37
N ARG A 540 16.00 7.62 -25.52
CA ARG A 540 16.01 8.65 -24.45
C ARG A 540 14.61 8.69 -23.81
N SER A 541 14.50 8.11 -22.62
CA SER A 541 13.44 8.25 -21.57
C SER A 541 13.26 6.96 -20.76
N THR A 542 14.35 6.29 -20.44
CA THR A 542 14.47 5.54 -19.19
C THR A 542 15.65 6.17 -18.47
N GLY A 543 15.40 6.82 -17.35
CA GLY A 543 16.45 7.19 -16.41
C GLY A 543 17.24 5.93 -16.07
N SER A 544 18.40 5.83 -16.69
CA SER A 544 19.50 4.94 -16.34
C SER A 544 20.74 5.60 -16.92
N SER A 545 21.16 6.69 -16.29
CA SER A 545 22.54 7.17 -16.38
C SER A 545 23.51 6.26 -15.58
N THR A 546 23.04 5.18 -14.96
CA THR A 546 23.86 4.22 -14.18
C THR A 546 24.00 2.81 -14.80
N LEU A 547 23.69 2.61 -16.08
CA LEU A 547 24.06 1.38 -16.81
C LEU A 547 24.89 1.70 -18.05
N ILE A 548 26.09 2.23 -17.81
CA ILE A 548 27.17 2.24 -18.80
C ILE A 548 28.31 1.39 -18.22
N GLY A 549 28.66 0.32 -18.94
CA GLY A 549 29.63 -0.72 -18.55
C GLY A 549 28.86 -2.00 -18.18
N ILE A 550 28.96 -3.11 -18.90
CA ILE A 550 30.15 -3.77 -19.46
C ILE A 550 29.72 -4.48 -20.76
N ALA A 551 30.65 -4.51 -21.72
CA ALA A 551 30.53 -5.15 -23.03
C ALA A 551 30.52 -6.69 -22.96
#